data_AF-A0A419KA79-F1
#
_entry.id   AF-A0A419KA79-F1
#
_cell.length_a   1.000
_cell.length_b   1.000
_cell.length_c   1.000
_cell.angle_alpha   90.00
_cell.angle_beta   90.00
_cell.angle_gamma   90.00
#
_symmetry.space_group_name_H-M   'P 1'
#
loop_
_entity.id
_entity.type
_entity.pdbx_description
1 polymer ?
#
loop_
_entity_poly.entity_id
_entity_poly.type
_entity_poly.pdbx_seq_one_letter_code
_entity_poly.pdbx_strand_id
1 'polypeptide(L)' 'KLRIYQNFECELGKPNGKPYSQFYRGAIAGFFTRFFGKDVKVQETKCIAKGDPYCEFTIKT' A
#
# COMPACT_ATOMS: atom_id res chain seq x y z
N LYS A 1 -8.68 6.37 3.43
CA LYS A 1 -8.40 4.98 3.02
C LYS A 1 -8.25 4.98 1.51
N LEU A 2 -7.17 4.39 0.98
CA LEU A 2 -6.79 4.44 -0.43
C LEU A 2 -6.84 3.01 -0.97
N ARG A 3 -7.57 2.79 -2.06
CA ARG A 3 -7.75 1.47 -2.67
C ARG A 3 -7.04 1.44 -4.00
N ILE A 4 -6.20 0.44 -4.21
CA ILE A 4 -5.44 0.22 -5.44
C ILE A 4 -5.86 -1.13 -6.00
N TYR A 5 -6.48 -1.06 -7.17
CA TYR A 5 -6.83 -2.23 -7.96
C TYR A 5 -5.67 -2.51 -8.94
N GLN A 6 -5.41 -3.78 -9.24
CA GLN A 6 -4.39 -4.19 -10.21
C GLN A 6 -3.00 -3.59 -9.91
N ASN A 7 -2.56 -3.70 -8.66
CA ASN A 7 -1.20 -3.31 -8.31
C ASN A 7 -0.23 -4.32 -8.92
N PHE A 8 0.45 -3.92 -10.00
CA PHE A 8 1.42 -4.75 -10.73
C PHE A 8 2.47 -5.37 -9.79
N GLU A 9 2.88 -4.65 -8.76
CA GLU A 9 3.88 -5.06 -7.78
C GLU A 9 3.36 -6.25 -6.94
N CYS A 10 2.10 -6.17 -6.52
CA CYS A 10 1.44 -7.26 -5.81
C CYS A 10 0.98 -8.40 -6.72
N GLU A 11 0.81 -8.16 -8.02
CA GLU A 11 0.51 -9.22 -8.97
C GLU A 11 1.75 -10.04 -9.32
N LEU A 12 2.90 -9.39 -9.54
CA LEU A 12 4.20 -10.04 -9.70
C LEU A 12 4.64 -10.79 -8.43
N GLY A 13 4.31 -10.24 -7.26
CA GLY A 13 4.56 -10.85 -5.97
C GLY A 13 3.56 -11.95 -5.56
N LYS A 14 2.70 -12.46 -6.45
CA LYS A 14 1.81 -13.58 -6.10
C LYS A 14 2.50 -14.94 -6.26
N PRO A 15 2.28 -15.89 -5.33
CA PRO A 15 1.70 -15.76 -3.99
C PRO A 15 2.81 -15.64 -2.93
N ASN A 16 2.99 -14.48 -2.31
CA ASN A 16 4.02 -14.29 -1.29
C ASN A 16 3.48 -14.34 0.15
N GLY A 17 2.16 -14.50 0.34
CA GLY A 17 1.49 -14.62 1.65
C GLY A 17 1.64 -13.41 2.58
N LYS A 18 2.38 -12.40 2.14
CA LYS A 18 2.74 -11.17 2.85
C LYS A 18 2.48 -9.96 1.93
N PRO A 19 2.24 -8.79 2.53
CA PRO A 19 2.15 -7.53 1.80
C PRO A 19 3.45 -7.24 1.04
N TYR A 20 3.40 -7.20 -0.31
CA TYR A 20 4.57 -6.96 -1.17
C TYR A 20 4.68 -5.51 -1.69
N SER A 21 3.69 -4.66 -1.38
CA SER A 21 3.63 -3.23 -1.78
C SER A 21 4.62 -2.33 -1.04
N GLN A 22 5.93 -2.63 -1.03
CA GLN A 22 6.90 -1.75 -0.36
C GLN A 22 7.06 -0.42 -1.09
N PHE A 23 7.08 -0.43 -2.42
CA PHE A 23 7.29 0.79 -3.20
C PHE A 23 6.03 1.66 -3.16
N TYR A 24 4.83 1.10 -3.31
CA TYR A 24 3.59 1.86 -3.12
C TYR A 24 3.46 2.42 -1.70
N ARG A 25 3.81 1.65 -0.67
CA ARG A 25 3.76 2.14 0.72
C ARG A 25 4.72 3.31 0.93
N GLY A 26 5.93 3.24 0.39
CA GLY A 26 6.91 4.33 0.42
C GLY A 26 6.49 5.56 -0.38
N ALA A 27 6.00 5.36 -1.60
CA ALA A 27 5.52 6.44 -2.47
C ALA A 27 4.34 7.19 -1.85
N ILE A 28 3.35 6.47 -1.31
CA ILE A 28 2.20 7.06 -0.61
C ILE A 28 2.70 7.76 0.65
N ALA A 29 3.55 7.14 1.47
CA ALA A 29 4.05 7.77 2.69
C ALA A 29 4.80 9.08 2.37
N GLY A 30 5.74 9.07 1.44
CA GLY A 30 6.50 10.27 1.05
C GLY A 30 5.61 11.38 0.48
N PHE A 31 4.66 11.03 -0.40
CA PHE A 31 3.72 11.99 -0.98
C PHE A 31 2.85 12.64 0.11
N PHE A 32 2.27 11.83 1.00
CA PHE A 32 1.40 12.34 2.07
C PHE A 32 2.19 13.07 3.17
N THR A 33 3.44 12.69 3.47
CA THR A 33 4.29 13.44 4.42
C THR A 33 4.57 14.83 3.88
N ARG A 34 4.90 14.96 2.59
CA ARG A 34 5.11 16.25 1.93
C ARG A 34 3.83 17.08 1.87
N PHE A 35 2.69 16.43 1.59
CA PHE A 35 1.40 17.10 1.43
C PHE A 35 0.82 17.60 2.76
N PHE A 36 0.89 16.79 3.83
CA PHE A 36 0.38 17.16 5.16
C PHE A 36 1.41 17.92 6.00
N GLY A 37 2.69 17.93 5.62
CA GLY A 37 3.76 18.58 6.37
C GLY A 37 4.06 17.90 7.72
N LYS A 38 3.62 16.66 7.92
CA LYS A 38 3.81 15.88 9.14
C LYS A 38 3.99 14.40 8.83
N ASP A 39 4.58 13.70 9.78
CA ASP A 39 4.89 12.28 9.63
C ASP A 39 3.60 11.45 9.49
N VAL A 40 3.44 10.77 8.37
CA VAL A 40 2.29 9.91 8.08
C VAL A 40 2.68 8.44 8.09
N LYS A 41 1.88 7.64 8.78
CA LYS A 41 1.98 6.18 8.77
C LYS A 41 1.03 5.59 7.74
N VAL A 42 1.59 4.86 6.78
CA VAL A 42 0.82 4.13 5.77
C VAL A 42 0.80 2.64 6.10
N GLN A 43 -0.38 2.12 6.41
CA GLN A 43 -0.59 0.71 6.72
C GLN A 43 -1.43 0.05 5.63
N GLU A 44 -0.87 -0.93 4.94
CA GLU A 44 -1.62 -1.81 4.03
C GLU A 44 -2.48 -2.78 4.86
N THR A 45 -3.80 -2.70 4.70
CA THR A 45 -4.80 -3.53 5.39
C THR A 45 -5.23 -4.73 4.55
N LYS A 46 -5.26 -4.58 3.22
CA LYS A 46 -5.57 -5.65 2.26
C LYS A 46 -4.54 -5.68 1.17
N CYS A 47 -4.23 -6.86 0.63
CA CYS A 47 -3.21 -6.99 -0.39
C CYS A 47 -3.52 -8.13 -1.37
N ILE A 48 -3.43 -7.85 -2.67
CA ILE A 48 -3.61 -8.87 -3.72
C ILE A 48 -2.58 -9.99 -3.63
N ALA A 49 -1.35 -9.70 -3.19
CA ALA A 49 -0.31 -10.71 -2.96
C ALA A 49 -0.66 -11.69 -1.83
N LYS A 50 -1.57 -11.30 -0.93
CA LYS A 50 -2.10 -12.12 0.16
C LYS A 50 -3.32 -12.96 -0.26
N GLY A 51 -3.88 -12.69 -1.44
CA GLY A 51 -5.11 -13.31 -1.94
C GLY A 51 -6.37 -12.44 -1.75
N ASP A 52 -6.24 -11.19 -1.27
CA ASP A 52 -7.37 -10.25 -1.25
C ASP A 52 -7.73 -9.78 -2.67
N PRO A 53 -8.97 -9.32 -2.92
CA PRO A 53 -9.38 -8.83 -4.25
C PRO A 53 -8.71 -7.52 -4.68
N TYR A 54 -8.14 -6.75 -3.74
CA TYR A 54 -7.49 -5.47 -4.02
C TYR A 54 -6.50 -5.10 -2.89
N CYS A 55 -5.61 -4.14 -3.18
CA CYS A 55 -4.77 -3.53 -2.16
C CYS A 55 -5.50 -2.37 -1.48
N GLU A 56 -5.49 -2.32 -0.15
CA GLU A 56 -6.05 -1.21 0.62
C GLU A 56 -4.99 -0.64 1.56
N PHE A 57 -4.80 0.68 1.50
CA PHE A 57 -3.86 1.43 2.32
C PHE A 57 -4.62 2.41 3.22
N THR A 58 -4.35 2.33 4.51
CA THR A 58 -4.84 3.27 5.50
C THR A 58 -3.72 4.23 5.86
N ILE A 59 -3.92 5.51 5.55
CA ILE A 59 -3.01 6.59 5.94
C ILE A 59 -3.49 7.13 7.29
N LYS A 60 -2.60 7.16 8.28
CA LYS A 60 -2.79 7.79 9.59
C LYS A 60 -1.76 8.91 9.74
N THR A 61 -2.24 10.10 10.02
CA THR A 61 -1.44 11.32 10.22
C THR A 61 -1.34 11.71 11.69
#